data_AF-A0A1J9QSJ0-F1
#
_entry.id   AF-A0A1J9QSJ0-F1
#
_cell.length_a   1.000
_cell.length_b   1.000
_cell.length_c   1.000
_cell.angle_alpha   90.00
_cell.angle_beta   90.00
_cell.angle_gamma   90.00
#
_symmetry.space_group_name_H-M   'P 1'
#
loop_
_entity.id
_entity.type
_entity.pdbx_description
1 polymer ?
#
loop_
_entity_poly.entity_id
_entity_poly.type
_entity_poly.pdbx_seq_one_letter_code
_entity_poly.pdbx_strand_id
1 'polypeptide(L)'
;MRIFVKTGGEFDQTIDGLNVMVDLILRGALGAPDNLHAASEILSVQTHLGQKSFPVLDIVNIMSSKLGAFVGRGSLNDLKDLIFLVGNFPEKVYNVRAQLNQTHRQVLVNTMYARDKTPGAENRMRKFKFTLGIP
;
A
#
# COMPACT_ATOMS: atom_id res chain seq x y z
N MET A 1 -7.82 -5.88 -15.03
CA MET A 1 -9.04 -6.61 -15.44
C MET A 1 -9.93 -6.74 -14.22
N ARG A 2 -11.24 -6.62 -14.34
CA ARG A 2 -12.15 -6.70 -13.19
C ARG A 2 -13.01 -7.95 -13.31
N ILE A 3 -13.06 -8.72 -12.22
CA ILE A 3 -13.88 -9.93 -12.13
C ILE A 3 -14.76 -9.86 -10.88
N PHE A 4 -15.84 -10.63 -10.89
CA PHE A 4 -16.69 -10.83 -9.73
C PHE A 4 -16.46 -12.25 -9.22
N VAL A 5 -16.18 -12.37 -7.93
CA VAL A 5 -15.86 -13.64 -7.27
C VAL A 5 -16.88 -13.87 -6.17
N LYS A 6 -17.40 -15.08 -6.09
CA LYS A 6 -18.24 -15.52 -4.97
C LYS A 6 -17.32 -16.03 -3.85
N THR A 7 -17.46 -15.45 -2.66
CA THR A 7 -16.71 -15.81 -1.46
C THR A 7 -17.67 -16.28 -0.37
N GLY A 8 -17.23 -17.14 0.55
CA GLY A 8 -18.10 -17.66 1.63
C GLY A 8 -19.17 -18.64 1.13
N GLY A 9 -20.06 -19.06 2.03
CA GLY A 9 -21.17 -19.97 1.76
C GLY A 9 -20.69 -21.39 1.48
N GLU A 10 -20.84 -21.86 0.24
CA GLU A 10 -20.46 -23.23 -0.15
C GLU A 10 -18.95 -23.50 -0.04
N PHE A 11 -18.13 -22.45 -0.12
CA PHE A 11 -16.67 -22.55 -0.02
C PHE A 11 -16.14 -22.36 1.41
N ASP A 12 -16.93 -21.75 2.28
CA ASP A 12 -16.65 -21.58 3.71
C ASP A 12 -17.98 -21.39 4.45
N GLN A 13 -18.48 -22.47 5.06
CA GLN A 13 -19.80 -22.50 5.70
C GLN A 13 -19.89 -21.60 6.94
N THR A 14 -18.77 -21.06 7.41
CA THR A 14 -18.72 -20.19 8.59
C THR A 14 -18.90 -18.71 8.24
N ILE A 15 -18.87 -18.36 6.94
CA ILE A 15 -19.03 -16.99 6.44
C ILE A 15 -20.17 -16.96 5.42
N ASP A 16 -21.04 -15.95 5.50
CA ASP A 16 -22.10 -15.75 4.51
C ASP A 16 -21.54 -15.58 3.08
N GLY A 17 -22.27 -16.10 2.10
CA GLY A 17 -21.93 -15.97 0.69
C GLY A 17 -22.01 -14.51 0.22
N LEU A 18 -20.90 -13.96 -0.26
CA LEU A 18 -20.80 -12.59 -0.78
C LEU A 18 -20.23 -12.59 -2.20
N ASN A 19 -20.81 -11.76 -3.07
CA ASN A 19 -20.23 -11.45 -4.37
C ASN A 19 -19.34 -10.23 -4.22
N VAL A 20 -18.04 -10.41 -4.42
CA VAL A 20 -17.04 -9.35 -4.31
C VAL A 20 -16.45 -9.03 -5.68
N MET A 21 -16.15 -7.76 -5.89
CA MET A 21 -15.50 -7.26 -7.08
C MET A 21 -13.99 -7.22 -6.86
N VAL A 22 -13.23 -7.88 -7.72
CA VAL A 22 -11.77 -8.00 -7.61
C VAL A 22 -11.11 -7.48 -8.87
N ASP A 23 -10.08 -6.65 -8.69
CA ASP A 23 -9.23 -6.21 -9.79
C ASP A 23 -8.03 -7.17 -9.91
N LEU A 24 -8.01 -7.93 -11.01
CA LEU A 24 -6.87 -8.74 -11.44
C LEU A 24 -5.82 -7.85 -12.09
N ILE A 25 -4.64 -7.83 -11.47
CA ILE A 25 -3.45 -7.16 -11.98
C ILE A 25 -2.55 -8.23 -12.59
N LEU A 26 -2.32 -8.13 -13.90
CA LEU A 26 -1.44 -9.05 -14.61
C LEU A 26 0.02 -8.66 -14.38
N ARG A 27 0.91 -9.65 -14.48
CA ARG A 27 2.36 -9.47 -14.36
C ARG A 27 2.86 -8.35 -15.28
N GLY A 28 3.70 -7.46 -14.75
CA GLY A 28 4.27 -6.33 -15.50
C GLY A 28 3.31 -5.16 -15.76
N ALA A 29 2.05 -5.23 -15.33
CA ALA A 29 1.10 -4.13 -15.46
C ALA A 29 1.08 -3.26 -14.19
N LEU A 30 1.02 -1.94 -14.37
CA LEU A 30 0.80 -0.96 -13.27
C LEU A 30 1.82 -1.06 -12.11
N GLY A 31 3.05 -1.48 -12.39
CA GLY A 31 4.10 -1.66 -11.38
C GLY A 31 4.01 -2.98 -10.61
N ALA A 32 3.14 -3.92 -11.03
CA ALA A 32 3.11 -5.26 -10.47
C ALA A 32 4.43 -5.98 -10.75
N PRO A 33 5.03 -6.63 -9.73
CA PRO A 33 6.30 -7.29 -9.88
C PRO A 33 6.21 -8.49 -10.81
N ASP A 34 7.31 -8.76 -11.51
CA ASP A 34 7.41 -9.90 -12.39
C ASP A 34 7.37 -11.21 -11.60
N ASN A 35 8.21 -11.33 -10.57
CA ASN A 35 8.22 -12.52 -9.72
C ASN A 35 7.44 -12.27 -8.43
N LEU A 36 6.16 -12.65 -8.42
CA LEU A 36 5.29 -12.51 -7.24
C LEU A 36 5.87 -13.20 -6.00
N HIS A 37 6.53 -14.35 -6.13
CA HIS A 37 7.11 -15.05 -4.99
C HIS A 37 8.28 -14.29 -4.36
N ALA A 38 9.11 -13.63 -5.18
CA ALA A 38 10.23 -12.83 -4.68
C ALA A 38 9.79 -11.45 -4.15
N ALA A 39 8.61 -10.99 -4.56
CA ALA A 39 8.06 -9.68 -4.25
C ALA A 39 6.92 -9.73 -3.21
N SER A 40 6.75 -10.87 -2.54
CA SER A 40 5.73 -11.08 -1.53
C SER A 40 6.34 -11.50 -0.20
N GLU A 41 5.69 -11.09 0.88
CA GLU A 41 5.91 -11.59 2.24
C GLU A 41 4.67 -12.35 2.73
N ILE A 42 4.86 -13.28 3.66
CA ILE A 42 3.73 -13.97 4.31
C ILE A 42 3.33 -13.16 5.54
N LEU A 43 2.09 -12.68 5.54
CA LEU A 43 1.48 -12.03 6.68
C LEU A 43 0.61 -13.02 7.45
N SER A 44 1.03 -13.36 8.67
CA SER A 44 0.23 -14.18 9.59
C SER A 44 -0.65 -13.29 10.44
N VAL A 45 -1.96 -13.46 10.36
CA VAL A 45 -2.96 -12.64 11.06
C VAL A 45 -3.89 -13.54 11.85
N GLN A 46 -4.18 -13.14 13.09
CA GLN A 46 -5.25 -13.76 13.87
C GLN A 46 -6.59 -13.27 13.34
N THR A 47 -7.40 -14.18 12.82
CA THR A 47 -8.77 -13.90 12.37
C THR A 47 -9.78 -14.51 13.33
N HIS A 48 -11.07 -14.20 13.14
CA HIS A 48 -12.16 -14.86 13.87
C HIS A 48 -12.24 -16.37 13.58
N LEU A 49 -11.65 -16.83 12.47
CA LEU A 49 -11.55 -18.24 12.06
C LEU A 49 -10.20 -18.89 12.45
N GLY A 50 -9.46 -18.26 13.35
CA GLY A 50 -8.13 -18.72 13.76
C GLY A 50 -6.98 -18.01 13.03
N GLN A 51 -5.78 -18.52 13.24
CA GLN A 51 -4.57 -17.97 12.61
C GLN A 51 -4.55 -18.31 11.12
N LYS A 52 -4.42 -17.29 10.27
CA LYS A 52 -4.34 -17.43 8.82
C LYS A 52 -3.07 -16.77 8.30
N SER A 53 -2.52 -17.31 7.22
CA SER A 53 -1.32 -16.79 6.55
C SER A 53 -1.69 -16.38 5.13
N PHE A 54 -1.36 -15.14 4.76
CA PHE A 54 -1.67 -14.61 3.44
C PHE A 54 -0.38 -14.14 2.75
N PRO A 55 -0.13 -14.54 1.49
CA PRO A 55 0.89 -13.89 0.70
C PRO A 55 0.41 -12.48 0.35
N VAL A 56 1.19 -11.49 0.73
CA VAL A 56 0.95 -10.08 0.42
C VAL A 56 2.19 -9.53 -0.27
N LEU A 57 2.03 -8.53 -1.14
CA LEU A 57 3.19 -7.84 -1.69
C LEU A 57 4.03 -7.25 -0.56
N ASP A 58 5.35 -7.30 -0.70
CA ASP A 58 6.25 -6.66 0.26
C ASP A 58 6.11 -5.13 0.22
N ILE A 59 6.66 -4.48 1.24
CA ILE A 59 6.54 -3.03 1.40
C ILE A 59 7.15 -2.25 0.21
N VAL A 60 8.23 -2.74 -0.41
CA VAL A 60 8.89 -1.99 -1.50
C VAL A 60 8.03 -2.01 -2.76
N ASN A 61 7.39 -3.14 -3.06
CA ASN A 61 6.51 -3.30 -4.20
C ASN A 61 5.17 -2.58 -4.01
N ILE A 62 4.59 -2.63 -2.79
CA ILE A 62 3.40 -1.84 -2.45
C ILE A 62 3.68 -0.34 -2.61
N MET A 63 4.76 0.15 -1.99
CA MET A 63 5.11 1.57 -2.02
C MET A 63 5.40 2.05 -3.44
N SER A 64 6.18 1.29 -4.22
CA SER A 64 6.51 1.64 -5.61
C SER A 64 5.26 1.74 -6.47
N SER A 65 4.36 0.75 -6.37
CA SER A 65 3.09 0.74 -7.12
C SER A 65 2.18 1.91 -6.72
N LYS A 66 2.03 2.16 -5.42
CA LYS A 66 1.19 3.26 -4.91
C LYS A 66 1.75 4.64 -5.24
N LEU A 67 3.06 4.84 -5.14
CA LEU A 67 3.72 6.08 -5.53
C LEU A 67 3.56 6.34 -7.03
N GLY A 68 3.81 5.33 -7.87
CA GLY A 68 3.63 5.44 -9.32
C GLY A 68 2.19 5.76 -9.71
N ALA A 69 1.23 5.05 -9.11
CA ALA A 69 -0.19 5.30 -9.33
C ALA A 69 -0.61 6.70 -8.86
N PHE A 70 -0.19 7.12 -7.66
CA PHE A 70 -0.49 8.44 -7.12
C PHE A 70 0.02 9.56 -8.03
N VAL A 71 1.26 9.47 -8.52
CA VAL A 71 1.83 10.47 -9.44
C VAL A 71 1.13 10.43 -10.81
N GLY A 72 0.84 9.23 -11.33
CA GLY A 72 0.24 9.08 -12.66
C GLY A 72 -1.22 9.53 -12.75
N ARG A 73 -2.02 9.35 -11.69
CA ARG A 73 -3.47 9.63 -11.71
C ARG A 73 -3.98 10.62 -10.66
N GLY A 74 -3.15 11.04 -9.71
CA GLY A 74 -3.50 12.04 -8.69
C GLY A 74 -4.63 11.61 -7.71
N SER A 75 -4.90 10.30 -7.59
CA SER A 75 -6.04 9.82 -6.80
C SER A 75 -5.86 10.04 -5.29
N LEU A 76 -6.92 10.55 -4.65
CA LEU A 76 -6.95 10.78 -3.20
C LEU A 76 -6.87 9.48 -2.40
N ASN A 77 -7.33 8.37 -2.96
CA ASN A 77 -7.24 7.07 -2.29
C ASN A 77 -5.80 6.60 -2.21
N ASP A 78 -5.00 6.78 -3.27
CA ASP A 78 -3.58 6.43 -3.23
C ASP A 78 -2.81 7.32 -2.25
N LEU A 79 -3.18 8.60 -2.14
CA LEU A 79 -2.63 9.48 -1.10
C LEU A 79 -2.92 8.94 0.31
N LYS A 80 -4.17 8.56 0.59
CA LYS A 80 -4.55 7.99 1.90
C LYS A 80 -3.79 6.70 2.20
N ASP A 81 -3.64 5.83 1.21
CA ASP A 81 -2.90 4.58 1.36
C ASP A 81 -1.42 4.84 1.66
N LEU A 82 -0.80 5.80 0.95
CA LEU A 82 0.60 6.18 1.19
C LEU A 82 0.81 6.80 2.59
N ILE A 83 -0.12 7.64 3.05
CA ILE A 83 -0.09 8.18 4.41
C ILE A 83 -0.21 7.05 5.44
N PHE A 84 -1.15 6.12 5.22
CA PHE A 84 -1.35 4.97 6.07
C PHE A 84 -0.08 4.11 6.16
N LEU A 85 0.55 3.81 5.04
CA LEU A 85 1.76 2.99 4.98
C LEU A 85 2.94 3.65 5.70
N VAL A 86 3.19 4.94 5.44
CA VAL A 86 4.27 5.69 6.10
C VAL A 86 4.00 5.85 7.61
N GLY A 87 2.74 6.03 8.00
CA GLY A 87 2.36 6.20 9.40
C GLY A 87 2.39 4.92 10.23
N ASN A 88 1.95 3.79 9.66
CA ASN A 88 1.84 2.52 10.40
C ASN A 88 3.07 1.62 10.25
N PHE A 89 3.84 1.77 9.17
CA PHE A 89 5.05 0.97 8.91
C PHE A 89 6.30 1.84 8.68
N PRO A 90 6.58 2.85 9.53
CA PRO A 90 7.61 3.85 9.25
C PRO A 90 9.01 3.23 9.13
N GLU A 91 9.34 2.22 9.94
CA GLU A 91 10.64 1.55 9.90
C GLU A 91 10.83 0.75 8.61
N LYS A 92 9.82 -0.06 8.23
CA LYS A 92 9.83 -0.81 6.96
C LYS A 92 9.99 0.14 5.77
N VAL A 93 9.24 1.23 5.74
CA VAL A 93 9.33 2.24 4.67
C VAL A 93 10.71 2.93 4.67
N TYR A 94 11.21 3.31 5.84
CA TYR A 94 12.54 3.91 5.97
C TYR A 94 13.60 2.98 5.38
N ASN A 95 13.59 1.70 5.71
CA ASN A 95 14.60 0.74 5.23
C ASN A 95 14.60 0.55 3.71
N VAL A 96 13.46 0.70 3.05
CA VAL A 96 13.36 0.55 1.58
C VAL A 96 13.40 1.87 0.80
N ARG A 97 13.43 3.03 1.48
CA ARG A 97 13.25 4.34 0.85
C ARG A 97 14.23 4.65 -0.30
N ALA A 98 15.46 4.13 -0.22
CA ALA A 98 16.47 4.31 -1.26
C ALA A 98 16.12 3.60 -2.57
N GLN A 99 15.32 2.53 -2.51
CA GLN A 99 14.85 1.78 -3.67
C GLN A 99 13.63 2.43 -4.32
N LEU A 100 12.96 3.36 -3.63
CA LEU A 100 11.79 4.07 -4.11
C LEU A 100 12.19 5.29 -4.96
N ASN A 101 11.43 5.53 -6.03
CA ASN A 101 11.63 6.69 -6.91
C ASN A 101 11.61 8.01 -6.12
N GLN A 102 12.73 8.75 -6.16
CA GLN A 102 12.92 9.99 -5.40
C GLN A 102 11.92 11.08 -5.81
N THR A 103 11.67 11.24 -7.11
CA THR A 103 10.73 12.23 -7.63
C THR A 103 9.32 11.96 -7.13
N HIS A 104 8.87 10.70 -7.15
CA HIS A 104 7.54 10.36 -6.65
C HIS A 104 7.40 10.59 -5.14
N ARG A 105 8.45 10.26 -4.37
CA ARG A 105 8.51 10.56 -2.93
C ARG A 105 8.42 12.07 -2.66
N GLN A 106 9.12 12.88 -3.45
CA GLN A 106 9.06 14.35 -3.34
C GLN A 106 7.65 14.88 -3.63
N VAL A 107 6.99 14.38 -4.68
CA VAL A 107 5.61 14.78 -5.02
C VAL A 107 4.63 14.47 -3.89
N LEU A 108 4.77 13.31 -3.25
CA LEU A 108 3.97 12.94 -2.08
C LEU A 108 4.19 13.91 -0.91
N VAL A 109 5.44 14.22 -0.57
CA VAL A 109 5.77 15.19 0.50
C VAL A 109 5.19 16.57 0.20
N ASN A 110 5.36 17.07 -1.03
CA ASN A 110 4.84 18.37 -1.42
C ASN A 110 3.31 18.41 -1.32
N THR A 111 2.63 17.34 -1.74
CA THR A 111 1.17 17.24 -1.65
C THR A 111 0.71 17.21 -0.20
N MET A 112 1.40 16.47 0.67
CA MET A 112 1.09 16.44 2.09
C MET A 112 1.28 17.82 2.74
N TYR A 113 2.36 18.51 2.41
CA TYR A 113 2.67 19.83 2.95
C TYR A 113 1.60 20.86 2.57
N ALA A 114 1.11 20.82 1.33
CA ALA A 114 0.06 21.71 0.88
C ALA A 114 -1.30 21.46 1.58
N ARG A 115 -1.53 20.25 2.10
CA ARG A 115 -2.84 19.81 2.61
C ARG A 115 -2.94 19.79 4.14
N ASP A 116 -1.88 19.41 4.84
CA ASP A 116 -1.92 19.33 6.30
C ASP A 116 -1.72 20.72 6.92
N LYS A 117 -2.83 21.38 7.24
CA LYS A 117 -2.88 22.69 7.92
C LYS A 117 -3.20 22.57 9.41
N THR A 118 -3.19 21.36 9.97
CA THR A 118 -3.64 21.15 11.35
C THR A 118 -2.53 21.44 12.37
N PRO A 119 -2.87 21.77 13.62
CA PRO A 119 -1.87 21.94 14.67
C PRO A 119 -0.95 20.71 14.80
N GLY A 120 0.35 20.94 14.89
CA GLY A 120 1.37 19.89 14.92
C GLY A 120 1.76 19.30 13.55
N ALA A 121 1.26 19.86 12.45
CA ALA A 121 1.63 19.44 11.09
C ALA A 121 3.13 19.49 10.82
N GLU A 122 3.85 20.47 11.37
CA GLU A 122 5.30 20.58 11.17
C GLU A 122 6.08 19.38 11.71
N ASN A 123 5.75 18.92 12.92
CA ASN A 123 6.40 17.76 13.52
C ASN A 123 6.06 16.46 12.80
N ARG A 124 4.80 16.30 12.38
CA ARG A 124 4.39 15.15 11.56
C ARG A 124 5.08 15.18 10.20
N MET A 125 5.15 16.33 9.55
CA MET A 125 5.83 16.52 8.27
C MET A 125 7.32 16.20 8.38
N ARG A 126 7.99 16.64 9.45
CA ARG A 126 9.41 16.32 9.69
C ARG A 126 9.64 14.82 9.79
N LYS A 127 8.80 14.11 10.57
CA LYS A 127 8.85 12.64 10.66
C LYS A 127 8.59 11.98 9.30
N PHE A 128 7.57 12.46 8.58
CA PHE A 128 7.17 11.94 7.28
C PHE A 128 8.29 12.09 6.23
N LYS A 129 8.91 13.27 6.16
CA LYS A 129 10.09 13.56 5.35
C LYS A 129 11.26 12.65 5.69
N PHE A 130 11.55 12.49 6.99
CA PHE A 130 12.62 11.62 7.47
C PHE A 130 12.39 10.16 7.05
N THR A 131 11.19 9.62 7.27
CA THR A 131 10.81 8.27 6.86
C THR A 131 10.97 8.08 5.35
N LEU A 132 10.55 9.06 4.55
CA LEU A 132 10.70 9.02 3.10
C LEU A 132 12.09 9.39 2.60
N GLY A 133 13.02 9.86 3.44
CA GLY A 133 14.36 10.29 3.02
C GLY A 133 14.33 11.47 2.04
N ILE A 134 13.44 12.43 2.28
CA ILE A 134 13.30 13.66 1.49
C ILE A 134 13.72 14.87 2.34
N PRO A 135 14.62 15.75 1.84
CA PRO A 135 15.02 16.96 2.57
C PRO A 135 13.88 17.96 2.77
#